data_AF-A0A0F0EWM3-F1
#
_entry.id   AF-A0A0F0EWM3-F1
#
_cell.length_a   1.000
_cell.length_b   1.000
_cell.length_c   1.000
_cell.angle_alpha   90.00
_cell.angle_beta   90.00
_cell.angle_gamma   90.00
#
_symmetry.space_group_name_H-M   'P 1'
#
loop_
_entity.id
_entity.type
_entity.pdbx_description
1 polymer ?
#
loop_
_entity_poly.entity_id
_entity_poly.type
_entity_poly.pdbx_seq_one_letter_code
_entity_poly.pdbx_strand_id
1 'polypeptide(L)'
;MHEREQSYKGFKVRLVMPDGVNAGEHFGRVQISGPDQSVGVRFTPDWIQPPKTAEEAEAWLFAYAAGVIDCELAGGLGMDLRNE
;
A
#
# COMPACT_ATOMS: atom_id res chain seq x y z
N MET A 1 10.55 1.70 -9.05
CA MET A 1 9.63 1.24 -7.99
C MET A 1 9.68 -0.27 -8.02
N HIS A 2 9.61 -0.90 -6.86
CA HIS A 2 9.47 -2.35 -6.73
C HIS A 2 8.01 -2.71 -6.54
N GLU A 3 7.55 -3.79 -7.17
CA GLU A 3 6.19 -4.29 -7.01
C GLU A 3 6.22 -5.72 -6.49
N ARG A 4 5.29 -6.02 -5.57
CA ARG A 4 5.08 -7.36 -5.04
C ARG A 4 3.61 -7.66 -4.96
N GLU A 5 3.21 -8.80 -5.48
CA GLU A 5 1.84 -9.27 -5.39
C GLU A 5 1.76 -10.54 -4.53
N GLN A 6 0.74 -10.61 -3.68
CA GLN A 6 0.47 -11.79 -2.88
C GLN A 6 -1.03 -11.97 -2.64
N SER A 7 -1.43 -13.20 -2.30
CA SER A 7 -2.82 -13.50 -1.95
C SER A 7 -3.01 -13.43 -0.44
N TYR A 8 -4.08 -12.78 0.03
CA TYR A 8 -4.40 -12.66 1.44
C TYR A 8 -5.92 -12.74 1.65
N LYS A 9 -6.38 -13.73 2.45
CA LYS A 9 -7.80 -13.96 2.77
C LYS A 9 -8.75 -13.95 1.55
N GLY A 10 -8.31 -14.51 0.42
CA GLY A 10 -9.11 -14.57 -0.81
C GLY A 10 -9.00 -13.34 -1.73
N PHE A 11 -8.27 -12.30 -1.30
CA PHE A 11 -7.98 -11.12 -2.10
C PHE A 11 -6.57 -11.19 -2.71
N LYS A 12 -6.36 -10.42 -3.77
CA LYS A 12 -5.03 -10.10 -4.30
C LYS A 12 -4.58 -8.78 -3.71
N VAL A 13 -3.40 -8.78 -3.10
CA VAL A 13 -2.78 -7.59 -2.51
C VAL A 13 -1.52 -7.29 -3.32
N ARG A 14 -1.51 -6.15 -3.99
CA ARG A 14 -0.35 -5.62 -4.71
C ARG A 14 0.24 -4.47 -3.91
N LEU A 15 1.50 -4.62 -3.54
CA LEU A 15 2.32 -3.63 -2.85
C LEU A 15 3.24 -3.00 -3.88
N VAL A 16 3.31 -1.67 -3.90
CA VAL A 16 4.28 -0.91 -4.70
C VAL A 16 5.12 -0.11 -3.73
N MET A 17 6.41 -0.40 -3.71
CA MET A 17 7.39 0.22 -2.82
C MET A 17 8.28 1.16 -3.63
N PRO A 18 8.61 2.34 -3.11
CA PRO A 18 9.56 3.22 -3.77
C PRO A 18 10.98 2.61 -3.73
N ASP A 19 11.80 2.90 -4.75
CA ASP A 19 13.20 2.41 -4.81
C ASP A 19 14.12 3.14 -3.82
N GLY A 20 13.66 4.28 -3.29
CA GLY A 20 14.32 5.09 -2.28
C GLY A 20 13.29 5.96 -1.60
N VAL A 21 13.46 6.23 -0.30
CA VAL A 21 12.48 6.95 0.51
C VAL A 21 12.95 8.38 0.72
N ASN A 22 12.62 9.26 -0.23
CA ASN A 22 12.85 10.69 -0.09
C ASN A 22 11.58 11.36 0.44
N ALA A 23 11.75 12.25 1.42
CA ALA A 23 10.64 13.04 1.94
C ALA A 23 10.01 13.87 0.80
N GLY A 24 8.71 13.66 0.55
CA GLY A 24 7.92 14.40 -0.44
C GLY A 24 7.85 13.79 -1.84
N GLU A 25 8.59 12.72 -2.14
CA GLU A 25 8.54 12.05 -3.44
C GLU A 25 8.19 10.56 -3.31
N HIS A 26 7.07 10.21 -3.93
CA HIS A 26 6.60 8.84 -4.16
C HIS A 26 6.40 7.98 -2.91
N PHE A 27 5.20 8.11 -2.35
CA PHE A 27 4.69 7.22 -1.32
C PHE A 27 4.49 5.81 -1.85
N GLY A 28 4.69 4.81 -0.99
CA GLY A 28 4.29 3.45 -1.29
C GLY A 28 2.80 3.37 -1.63
N ARG A 29 2.37 2.26 -2.20
CA ARG A 29 0.96 2.04 -2.53
C ARG A 29 0.58 0.61 -2.25
N VAL A 30 -0.64 0.41 -1.80
CA VAL A 30 -1.28 -0.90 -1.73
C VAL A 30 -2.54 -0.89 -2.57
N GLN A 31 -2.76 -1.97 -3.30
CA GLN A 31 -3.98 -2.24 -4.03
C GLN A 31 -4.51 -3.61 -3.62
N ILE A 32 -5.77 -3.65 -3.22
CA ILE A 32 -6.49 -4.87 -2.82
C ILE A 32 -7.57 -5.10 -3.85
N SER A 33 -7.53 -6.20 -4.59
CA SER A 33 -8.55 -6.55 -5.58
C SER A 33 -9.18 -7.91 -5.29
N GLY A 34 -10.32 -8.17 -5.90
CA GLY A 34 -10.94 -9.49 -5.90
C GLY A 34 -10.01 -10.57 -6.49
N PRO A 35 -10.33 -11.86 -6.30
CA PRO A 35 -9.55 -12.98 -6.84
C PRO A 35 -9.48 -12.97 -8.38
N ASP A 36 -10.48 -12.39 -9.04
CA ASP A 36 -10.57 -12.15 -10.48
C ASP A 36 -9.98 -10.79 -10.92
N GLN A 37 -9.32 -10.08 -9.99
CA GLN A 37 -8.80 -8.72 -10.17
C GLN A 37 -9.88 -7.66 -10.45
N SER A 38 -11.16 -7.97 -10.21
CA SER A 38 -12.25 -6.99 -10.28
C SER A 38 -12.16 -5.95 -9.14
N VAL A 39 -12.94 -4.86 -9.30
CA VAL A 39 -12.98 -3.61 -8.51
C VAL A 39 -12.29 -3.74 -7.15
N GLY A 40 -11.12 -3.11 -7.05
CA GLY A 40 -10.31 -3.10 -5.84
C GLY A 40 -10.31 -1.76 -5.11
N VAL A 41 -9.66 -1.74 -3.95
CA VAL A 41 -9.32 -0.53 -3.22
C VAL A 41 -7.84 -0.25 -3.44
N ARG A 42 -7.51 0.99 -3.81
CA ARG A 42 -6.14 1.49 -3.87
C ARG A 42 -5.92 2.52 -2.78
N PHE A 43 -4.83 2.37 -2.05
CA PHE A 43 -4.42 3.25 -0.97
C PHE A 43 -2.96 3.66 -1.14
N THR A 44 -2.69 4.94 -0.90
CA THR A 44 -1.36 5.54 -0.90
C THR A 44 -1.18 6.22 0.46
N PRO A 45 -0.42 5.61 1.41
CA PRO A 45 -0.18 6.22 2.72
C PRO A 45 0.54 7.56 2.61
N ASP A 46 0.14 8.49 3.45
CA ASP A 46 0.91 9.70 3.72
C ASP A 46 1.75 9.47 4.98
N TRP A 47 2.91 8.85 4.81
CA TRP A 47 3.75 8.46 5.94
C TRP A 47 4.30 9.68 6.68
N ILE A 48 3.85 9.89 7.92
CA ILE A 48 4.41 10.91 8.84
C ILE A 48 5.91 10.66 9.07
N GLN A 49 6.29 9.39 9.24
CA GLN A 49 7.68 8.94 9.28
C GLN A 49 7.84 7.89 8.20
N PRO A 50 8.54 8.20 7.11
CA PRO A 50 8.59 7.30 5.98
C PRO A 50 9.57 6.13 6.28
N PRO A 51 9.29 4.91 5.79
CA PRO A 51 10.14 3.74 6.01
C PRO A 51 11.59 4.00 5.58
N LYS A 52 12.58 3.41 6.23
CA LYS A 52 14.00 3.63 5.87
C LYS A 52 14.48 2.69 4.78
N THR A 53 13.80 1.56 4.59
CA THR A 53 14.15 0.56 3.59
C THR A 53 12.91 0.08 2.82
N ALA A 54 13.13 -0.58 1.69
CA ALA A 54 12.06 -1.19 0.90
C ALA A 54 11.37 -2.32 1.68
N GLU A 55 12.10 -3.07 2.50
CA GLU A 55 11.55 -4.13 3.36
C GLU A 55 10.66 -3.56 4.45
N GLU A 56 11.05 -2.44 5.06
CA GLU A 56 10.19 -1.74 6.04
C GLU A 56 8.92 -1.22 5.37
N ALA A 57 9.02 -0.69 4.15
CA ALA A 57 7.85 -0.25 3.37
C ALA A 57 6.93 -1.42 3.03
N GLU A 58 7.48 -2.56 2.60
CA GLU A 58 6.71 -3.77 2.30
C GLU A 58 5.96 -4.25 3.54
N ALA A 59 6.66 -4.40 4.67
CA ALA A 59 6.08 -4.87 5.93
C ALA A 59 4.96 -3.95 6.41
N TRP A 60 5.17 -2.63 6.32
CA TRP A 60 4.17 -1.64 6.70
C TRP A 60 2.93 -1.70 5.80
N LEU A 61 3.12 -1.70 4.48
CA LEU A 61 1.99 -1.74 3.53
C LEU A 61 1.20 -3.04 3.64
N PHE A 62 1.88 -4.16 3.90
CA PHE A 62 1.19 -5.43 4.14
C PHE A 62 0.42 -5.44 5.46
N ALA A 63 1.00 -4.91 6.53
CA ALA A 63 0.32 -4.79 7.82
C ALA A 63 -0.93 -3.88 7.73
N TYR A 64 -0.85 -2.81 6.93
CA TYR A 64 -2.01 -2.00 6.58
C TYR A 64 -3.08 -2.81 5.84
N ALA A 65 -2.70 -3.53 4.77
CA ALA A 65 -3.63 -4.38 4.01
C ALA A 65 -4.31 -5.45 4.86
N ALA A 66 -3.58 -5.99 5.84
CA ALA A 66 -4.07 -6.98 6.78
C ALA A 66 -5.03 -6.41 7.85
N GLY A 67 -5.20 -5.08 7.91
CA GLY A 67 -5.97 -4.39 8.94
C GLY A 67 -5.30 -4.36 10.31
N VAL A 68 -3.97 -4.56 10.36
CA VAL A 68 -3.16 -4.50 11.58
C VAL A 68 -2.78 -3.06 11.91
N ILE A 69 -2.59 -2.22 10.90
CA ILE A 69 -2.36 -0.79 11.04
C ILE A 69 -3.68 -0.06 10.74
N ASP A 70 -4.09 0.80 11.68
CA ASP A 70 -5.27 1.66 11.51
C ASP A 70 -5.01 2.74 10.45
N CYS A 71 -6.02 3.01 9.62
CA CYS A 71 -6.00 4.05 8.60
C CYS A 71 -5.84 5.47 9.15
N GLU A 72 -6.29 5.72 10.38
CA GLU A 72 -6.08 7.01 11.05
C GLU A 72 -4.60 7.21 11.45
N LEU A 73 -3.87 6.12 11.74
CA LEU A 73 -2.42 6.15 11.99
C LEU A 73 -1.60 6.33 10.71
N ALA A 74 -2.22 6.18 9.55
CA ALA A 74 -1.59 6.29 8.23
C ALA A 74 -1.69 7.69 7.60
N GLY A 75 -2.17 8.69 8.35
CA GLY A 75 -2.33 10.06 7.85
C GLY A 75 -3.64 10.31 7.07
N GLY A 76 -4.60 9.38 7.15
CA GLY A 76 -5.93 9.49 6.52
C GLY A 76 -6.13 8.56 5.32
N LEU A 77 -7.39 8.42 4.88
CA LEU A 77 -7.81 7.57 3.76
C LEU A 77 -7.81 8.34 2.43
N GLY A 78 -6.83 8.07 1.58
CA GLY A 78 -6.90 8.42 0.15
C GLY A 78 -7.45 7.24 -0.67
N MET A 79 -8.75 7.23 -0.98
CA MET A 79 -9.31 6.29 -1.96
C MET A 79 -9.07 6.86 -3.36
N ASP A 80 -8.18 6.23 -4.13
CA ASP A 80 -7.97 6.61 -5.53
C ASP A 80 -9.09 5.99 -6.38
N LEU A 81 -10.08 6.82 -6.75
CA LEU A 81 -11.22 6.44 -7.59
C LEU A 81 -10.87 6.37 -9.09
N ARG A 82 -9.59 6.55 -9.45
CA ARG A 82 -9.16 6.47 -10.85
C ARG A 82 -9.17 5.01 -11.31
N ASN A 83 -10.28 4.65 -11.95
CA ASN A 83 -10.37 3.57 -12.91
C ASN A 83 -9.38 3.84 -14.05
N GLU A 84 -8.32 3.06 -14.12
CA GLU A 84 -7.60 2.76 -15.37
C GLU A 84 -7.44 1.24 -15.46
#